data_AF-A0A167R8W1-F1
#
_entry.id   AF-A0A167R8W1-F1
#
_cell.length_a   1.000
_cell.length_b   1.000
_cell.length_c   1.000
_cell.angle_alpha   90.00
_cell.angle_beta   90.00
_cell.angle_gamma   90.00
#
_symmetry.space_group_name_H-M   'P 1'
#
loop_
_entity.id
_entity.type
_entity.pdbx_description
1 polymer ?
#
loop_
_entity_poly.entity_id
_entity_poly.type
_entity_poly.pdbx_seq_one_letter_code
_entity_poly.pdbx_strand_id
1 'polypeptide(L)'
;MAENFDSVPTVTIIGAGPCGCAFAADLASRGKSVMLYAHPDHRGGTDMIEKNDGWLDAAGEISGKFQIKTTSDLYIAIRHSPFIVTTVPSYGQDTILTLLSQFDLKNHTLIINVGNFFYLSARSKINAHAILETDISPYATRIQGDTVFVKGCKKTLSIWAEPPNTTQVERLDPQAELGLRHKVEMIFSQKLVWCQNLLEVGLNNVNPVVHCPAALMNAGWIEATKGDFYFYAQGMSPAVSRVTEKVDKERLAISHAYGLEITPITTYMNQNYNNDREYTDYHDFASGSVVHNKTKSSPTSLNHRYLLEDVLYGLVPWYELGVKCGLASPTIRALIEMAAVVSGFDYFEHGRTLKSAGLGDATKEQVLHALGGPVDKTPSSHAPLPESPIGNKMELHTPLQTARVGA
;
A
#
# COMPACT_ATOMS: atom_id res chain seq x y z
N MET A 1 23.94 6.78 36.90
CA MET A 1 24.23 6.09 35.64
C MET A 1 23.19 6.56 34.66
N ALA A 2 23.58 7.35 33.66
CA ALA A 2 22.66 7.88 32.66
C ALA A 2 22.17 6.72 31.79
N GLU A 3 20.86 6.48 31.78
CA GLU A 3 20.24 5.54 30.86
C GLU A 3 20.48 6.02 29.43
N ASN A 4 20.97 5.13 28.58
CA ASN A 4 21.37 5.42 27.22
C ASN A 4 20.09 5.54 26.35
N PHE A 5 19.59 6.75 26.15
CA PHE A 5 18.32 7.03 25.46
C PHE A 5 18.38 6.97 23.91
N ASP A 6 19.49 6.53 23.30
CA ASP A 6 19.86 6.94 21.92
C ASP A 6 19.95 5.85 20.82
N SER A 7 19.30 4.69 20.92
CA SER A 7 19.10 3.87 19.71
C SER A 7 17.93 2.89 19.79
N VAL A 8 17.25 2.65 18.67
CA VAL A 8 16.63 1.35 18.40
C VAL A 8 17.76 0.41 17.94
N PRO A 9 18.21 -0.54 18.79
CA PRO A 9 19.40 -1.33 18.50
C PRO A 9 19.10 -2.57 17.66
N THR A 10 17.88 -3.10 17.75
CA THR A 10 17.44 -4.31 17.06
C THR A 10 16.16 -4.05 16.27
N VAL A 11 16.04 -4.72 15.11
CA VAL A 11 14.84 -4.71 14.28
C VAL A 11 14.61 -6.11 13.72
N THR A 12 13.37 -6.60 13.81
CA THR A 12 12.95 -7.83 13.13
C THR A 12 12.27 -7.45 11.83
N ILE A 13 12.65 -8.07 10.72
CA ILE A 13 12.02 -7.93 9.42
C ILE A 13 11.30 -9.23 9.08
N ILE A 14 10.00 -9.18 8.81
CA ILE A 14 9.19 -10.32 8.37
C ILE A 14 9.02 -10.24 6.85
N GLY A 15 9.66 -11.15 6.13
CA GLY A 15 9.58 -11.29 4.68
C GLY A 15 10.92 -11.01 3.99
N ALA A 16 11.61 -12.07 3.58
CA ALA A 16 12.91 -11.98 2.91
C ALA A 16 12.84 -11.78 1.39
N GLY A 17 11.83 -11.06 0.89
CA GLY A 17 11.81 -10.62 -0.51
C GLY A 17 12.86 -9.53 -0.78
N PRO A 18 12.96 -9.02 -2.02
CA PRO A 18 13.89 -7.93 -2.36
C PRO A 18 13.80 -6.73 -1.42
N CYS A 19 12.58 -6.31 -1.05
CA CYS A 19 12.37 -5.21 -0.11
C CYS A 19 12.91 -5.52 1.29
N GLY A 20 12.67 -6.72 1.82
CA GLY A 20 13.16 -7.12 3.14
C GLY A 20 14.69 -7.20 3.19
N CYS A 21 15.32 -7.74 2.15
CA CYS A 21 16.78 -7.74 2.04
C CYS A 21 17.35 -6.31 1.92
N ALA A 22 16.74 -5.44 1.13
CA ALA A 22 17.18 -4.04 1.01
C ALA A 22 17.06 -3.29 2.36
N PHE A 23 15.95 -3.52 3.08
CA PHE A 23 15.73 -2.95 4.42
C PHE A 23 16.76 -3.50 5.41
N ALA A 24 17.05 -4.81 5.38
CA ALA A 24 18.07 -5.44 6.21
C ALA A 24 19.46 -4.83 5.96
N ALA A 25 19.84 -4.65 4.69
CA ALA A 25 21.09 -4.01 4.31
C ALA A 25 21.15 -2.54 4.78
N ASP A 26 20.07 -1.76 4.61
CA ASP A 26 20.01 -0.37 5.10
C ASP A 26 20.24 -0.29 6.62
N LEU A 27 19.47 -1.06 7.39
CA LEU A 27 19.57 -1.08 8.84
C LEU A 27 20.96 -1.52 9.31
N ALA A 28 21.51 -2.58 8.72
CA ALA A 28 22.85 -3.07 9.05
C ALA A 28 23.95 -2.07 8.68
N SER A 29 23.82 -1.37 7.55
CA SER A 29 24.75 -0.32 7.13
C SER A 29 24.81 0.85 8.11
N ARG A 30 23.72 1.07 8.85
CA ARG A 30 23.59 2.06 9.94
C ARG A 30 23.87 1.49 11.33
N GLY A 31 24.50 0.31 11.41
CA GLY A 31 24.97 -0.29 12.65
C GLY A 31 23.89 -0.97 13.51
N LYS A 32 22.71 -1.26 12.94
CA LYS A 32 21.62 -1.93 13.67
C LYS A 32 21.71 -3.44 13.56
N SER A 33 21.31 -4.13 14.63
CA SER A 33 21.17 -5.58 14.66
C SER A 33 19.86 -5.98 13.99
N VAL A 34 19.92 -6.86 12.98
CA VAL A 34 18.75 -7.24 12.18
C VAL A 34 18.52 -8.74 12.26
N MET A 35 17.26 -9.12 12.49
CA MET A 35 16.76 -10.47 12.28
C MET A 35 15.83 -10.48 11.08
N LEU A 36 16.17 -11.26 10.05
CA LEU A 36 15.35 -11.45 8.87
C LEU A 36 14.61 -12.79 8.95
N TYR A 37 13.29 -12.71 9.15
CA TYR A 37 12.41 -13.87 9.12
C TYR A 37 11.91 -14.14 7.71
N ALA A 38 11.91 -15.41 7.31
CA ALA A 38 11.19 -15.88 6.13
C ALA A 38 10.31 -17.08 6.48
N HIS A 39 9.09 -17.06 5.94
CA HIS A 39 8.17 -18.18 6.09
C HIS A 39 8.81 -19.46 5.51
N PRO A 40 8.63 -20.65 6.13
CA PRO A 40 9.20 -21.89 5.63
C PRO A 40 8.89 -22.17 4.15
N ASP A 41 7.65 -21.91 3.73
CA ASP A 41 7.21 -22.10 2.33
C ASP A 41 7.62 -20.97 1.39
N HIS A 42 8.20 -19.89 1.92
CA HIS A 42 8.59 -18.71 1.14
C HIS A 42 9.88 -18.09 1.71
N ARG A 43 10.99 -18.82 1.53
CA ARG A 43 12.31 -18.47 2.07
C ARG A 43 12.92 -17.21 1.45
N GLY A 44 12.54 -16.86 0.22
CA GLY A 44 13.04 -15.66 -0.46
C GLY A 44 14.58 -15.61 -0.46
N GLY A 45 15.13 -14.49 -0.02
CA GLY A 45 16.56 -14.24 0.07
C GLY A 45 17.26 -14.82 1.31
N THR A 46 16.61 -15.60 2.19
CA THR A 46 17.35 -16.22 3.31
C THR A 46 18.35 -17.26 2.82
N ASP A 47 18.03 -18.00 1.76
CA ASP A 47 18.88 -19.07 1.28
C ASP A 47 20.22 -18.55 0.75
N MET A 48 20.22 -17.40 0.05
CA MET A 48 21.46 -16.78 -0.43
C MET A 48 22.32 -16.25 0.74
N ILE A 49 21.67 -15.74 1.80
CA ILE A 49 22.37 -15.25 3.01
C ILE A 49 22.99 -16.43 3.78
N GLU A 50 22.23 -17.51 3.98
CA GLU A 50 22.68 -18.70 4.72
C GLU A 50 23.81 -19.43 3.99
N LYS A 51 23.75 -19.54 2.66
CA LYS A 51 24.84 -20.11 1.84
C LYS A 51 26.10 -19.25 1.85
N ASN A 52 25.98 -17.96 2.16
CA ASN A 52 27.08 -17.01 2.26
C ASN A 52 27.45 -16.77 3.73
N ASP A 53 27.35 -17.79 4.59
CA ASP A 53 27.72 -17.76 6.02
C ASP A 53 27.07 -16.61 6.82
N GLY A 54 25.81 -16.30 6.50
CA GLY A 54 25.04 -15.24 7.15
C GLY A 54 25.31 -13.84 6.59
N TRP A 55 25.95 -13.72 5.42
CA TRP A 55 26.23 -12.44 4.80
C TRP A 55 25.29 -12.12 3.63
N LEU A 56 24.75 -10.91 3.64
CA LEU A 56 23.97 -10.32 2.56
C LEU A 56 24.85 -9.39 1.73
N ASP A 57 25.00 -9.70 0.45
CA ASP A 57 25.64 -8.80 -0.52
C ASP A 57 24.61 -7.83 -1.09
N ALA A 58 24.90 -6.52 -1.02
CA ALA A 58 24.06 -5.45 -1.53
C ALA A 58 24.83 -4.57 -2.53
N ALA A 59 24.13 -4.06 -3.54
CA ALA A 59 24.69 -3.17 -4.56
C ALA A 59 23.68 -2.09 -4.97
N GLY A 60 24.17 -1.00 -5.59
CA GLY A 60 23.38 0.16 -5.98
C GLY A 60 23.52 1.31 -4.99
N GLU A 61 22.41 1.96 -4.61
CA GLU A 61 22.45 3.07 -3.65
C GLU A 61 22.83 2.63 -2.23
N ILE A 62 22.52 1.38 -1.88
CA ILE A 62 23.05 0.71 -0.68
C ILE A 62 24.00 -0.37 -1.18
N SER A 63 25.28 -0.27 -0.81
CA SER A 63 26.30 -1.19 -1.27
C SER A 63 27.19 -1.66 -0.13
N GLY A 64 27.58 -2.93 -0.16
CA GLY A 64 28.42 -3.55 0.86
C GLY A 64 28.01 -5.00 1.14
N LYS A 65 28.70 -5.60 2.11
CA LYS A 65 28.45 -6.94 2.60
C LYS A 65 28.10 -6.85 4.09
N PHE A 66 26.91 -7.32 4.46
CA PHE A 66 26.34 -7.12 5.80
C PHE A 66 25.98 -8.44 6.46
N GLN A 67 26.35 -8.62 7.72
CA GLN A 67 26.01 -9.84 8.46
C GLN A 67 24.57 -9.75 8.96
N ILE A 68 23.71 -10.67 8.51
CA ILE A 68 22.27 -10.70 8.80
C ILE A 68 21.92 -12.03 9.47
N LYS A 69 21.22 -11.98 10.60
CA LYS A 69 20.67 -13.19 11.22
C LYS A 69 19.39 -13.57 10.50
N THR A 70 19.26 -14.82 10.07
CA THR A 70 18.04 -15.35 9.46
C THR A 70 17.36 -16.35 10.38
N THR A 71 16.04 -16.49 10.24
CA THR A 71 15.28 -17.55 10.90
C THR A 71 13.98 -17.85 10.13
N SER A 72 13.49 -19.07 10.25
CA SER A 72 12.12 -19.45 9.86
C SER A 72 11.24 -19.77 11.07
N ASP A 73 11.75 -19.54 12.28
CA ASP A 73 11.00 -19.62 13.52
C ASP A 73 10.54 -18.22 13.93
N LEU A 74 9.22 -17.99 13.85
CA LEU A 74 8.62 -16.71 14.18
C LEU A 74 8.73 -16.37 15.67
N TYR A 75 8.80 -17.37 16.56
CA TYR A 75 9.01 -17.15 17.99
C TYR A 75 10.40 -16.57 18.29
N ILE A 76 11.43 -17.04 17.57
CA ILE A 76 12.79 -16.45 17.63
C ILE A 76 12.75 -15.02 17.07
N ALA A 77 12.07 -14.82 15.95
CA ALA A 77 11.99 -13.52 15.28
C ALA A 77 11.33 -12.43 16.15
N ILE A 78 10.18 -12.72 16.76
CA ILE A 78 9.43 -11.77 17.60
C ILE A 78 10.21 -11.37 18.86
N ARG A 79 11.04 -12.27 19.41
CA ARG A 79 11.83 -11.98 20.62
C ARG A 79 13.09 -11.16 20.37
N HIS A 80 13.55 -11.09 19.13
CA HIS A 80 14.76 -10.34 18.79
C HIS A 80 14.59 -8.83 18.97
N SER A 81 13.37 -8.31 18.77
CA SER A 81 13.13 -6.87 18.73
C SER A 81 11.70 -6.51 19.13
N PRO A 82 11.49 -5.40 19.87
CA PRO A 82 10.17 -4.81 20.04
C PRO A 82 9.66 -4.14 18.76
N PHE A 83 10.51 -3.88 17.77
CA PHE A 83 10.11 -3.36 16.46
C PHE A 83 10.13 -4.47 15.41
N ILE A 84 8.98 -4.69 14.80
CA ILE A 84 8.76 -5.69 13.75
C ILE A 84 8.32 -4.94 12.49
N VAL A 85 9.09 -5.05 11.41
CA VAL A 85 8.76 -4.49 10.09
C VAL A 85 8.33 -5.62 9.17
N THR A 86 7.13 -5.58 8.62
CA THR A 86 6.71 -6.57 7.61
C THR A 86 6.97 -6.04 6.22
N THR A 87 7.66 -6.80 5.38
CA THR A 87 7.99 -6.47 3.98
C THR A 87 7.42 -7.49 3.00
N VAL A 88 6.32 -8.14 3.38
CA VAL A 88 5.56 -9.05 2.51
C VAL A 88 4.62 -8.25 1.60
N PRO A 89 4.35 -8.72 0.37
CA PRO A 89 3.27 -8.18 -0.45
C PRO A 89 1.91 -8.26 0.27
N SER A 90 0.96 -7.42 -0.13
CA SER A 90 -0.34 -7.31 0.54
C SER A 90 -1.13 -8.63 0.59
N TYR A 91 -1.00 -9.48 -0.45
CA TYR A 91 -1.61 -10.82 -0.46
C TYR A 91 -0.99 -11.80 0.55
N GLY A 92 0.20 -11.52 1.08
CA GLY A 92 0.82 -12.30 2.16
C GLY A 92 0.50 -11.78 3.56
N GLN A 93 -0.11 -10.60 3.67
CA GLN A 93 -0.35 -9.94 4.96
C GLN A 93 -1.31 -10.73 5.86
N ASP A 94 -2.37 -11.33 5.31
CA ASP A 94 -3.35 -12.08 6.11
C ASP A 94 -2.76 -13.35 6.72
N THR A 95 -1.83 -14.00 6.00
CA THR A 95 -1.03 -15.10 6.54
C THR A 95 -0.14 -14.63 7.68
N ILE A 96 0.57 -13.50 7.51
CA ILE A 96 1.40 -12.92 8.58
C ILE A 96 0.55 -12.54 9.78
N LEU A 97 -0.62 -11.94 9.58
CA LEU A 97 -1.55 -11.58 10.64
C LEU A 97 -2.01 -12.82 11.44
N THR A 98 -2.35 -13.91 10.75
CA THR A 98 -2.76 -15.18 11.37
C THR A 98 -1.66 -15.81 12.21
N LEU A 99 -0.40 -15.68 11.77
CA LEU A 99 0.75 -16.15 12.54
C LEU A 99 1.00 -15.24 13.76
N LEU A 100 1.00 -13.91 13.55
CA LEU A 100 1.25 -12.92 14.60
C LEU A 100 0.18 -12.94 15.71
N SER A 101 -1.08 -13.26 15.38
CA SER A 101 -2.18 -13.33 16.36
C SER A 101 -2.02 -14.45 17.41
N GLN A 102 -1.03 -15.33 17.24
CA GLN A 102 -0.72 -16.41 18.19
C GLN A 102 0.23 -15.96 19.30
N PHE A 103 0.74 -14.72 19.25
CA PHE A 103 1.73 -14.19 20.17
C PHE A 103 1.17 -13.00 20.96
N ASP A 104 1.69 -12.79 22.17
CA ASP A 104 1.45 -11.55 22.92
C ASP A 104 2.35 -10.44 22.37
N LEU A 105 1.75 -9.47 21.71
CA LEU A 105 2.44 -8.38 21.01
C LEU A 105 2.33 -7.04 21.76
N LYS A 106 1.81 -7.00 22.99
CA LYS A 106 1.58 -5.74 23.75
C LYS A 106 2.79 -4.83 23.92
N ASN A 107 4.00 -5.38 23.78
CA ASN A 107 5.26 -4.65 23.88
C ASN A 107 5.94 -4.45 22.51
N HIS A 108 5.23 -4.77 21.44
CA HIS A 108 5.73 -4.72 20.06
C HIS A 108 5.06 -3.63 19.25
N THR A 109 5.87 -2.90 18.51
CA THR A 109 5.45 -1.97 17.47
C THR A 109 5.55 -2.69 16.12
N LEU A 110 4.41 -2.86 15.45
CA LEU A 110 4.32 -3.52 14.16
C LEU A 110 4.25 -2.47 13.05
N ILE A 111 5.23 -2.46 12.15
CA ILE A 111 5.33 -1.53 11.03
C ILE A 111 5.08 -2.31 9.74
N ILE A 112 3.93 -2.07 9.11
CA ILE A 112 3.55 -2.71 7.86
C ILE A 112 4.04 -1.83 6.71
N ASN A 113 5.09 -2.29 6.05
CA ASN A 113 5.58 -1.64 4.84
C ASN A 113 4.59 -1.89 3.70
N VAL A 114 4.08 -0.81 3.10
CA VAL A 114 2.97 -0.85 2.14
C VAL A 114 1.74 -1.51 2.79
N GLY A 115 1.13 -0.79 3.72
CA GLY A 115 0.09 -1.35 4.56
C GLY A 115 -1.19 -1.69 3.81
N ASN A 116 -1.60 -0.84 2.87
CA ASN A 116 -2.82 -0.99 2.09
C ASN A 116 -4.04 -1.38 2.94
N PHE A 117 -4.27 -0.63 4.02
CA PHE A 117 -5.36 -0.83 4.97
C PHE A 117 -5.25 -2.12 5.81
N PHE A 118 -4.04 -2.60 6.09
CA PHE A 118 -3.81 -3.79 6.93
C PHE A 118 -4.49 -3.71 8.30
N TYR A 119 -4.43 -2.53 8.92
CA TYR A 119 -5.01 -2.19 10.22
C TYR A 119 -6.49 -2.52 10.28
N LEU A 120 -7.23 -2.37 9.18
CA LEU A 120 -8.63 -2.78 9.14
C LEU A 120 -8.79 -4.27 9.50
N SER A 121 -7.91 -5.12 9.00
CA SER A 121 -7.97 -6.56 9.27
C SER A 121 -7.37 -6.93 10.63
N ALA A 122 -6.40 -6.14 11.10
CA ALA A 122 -5.59 -6.45 12.28
C ALA A 122 -6.12 -5.87 13.60
N ARG A 123 -6.82 -4.72 13.56
CA ARG A 123 -7.16 -3.92 14.76
C ARG A 123 -7.93 -4.66 15.86
N SER A 124 -8.63 -5.75 15.53
CA SER A 124 -9.39 -6.58 16.46
C SER A 124 -8.80 -7.98 16.68
N LYS A 125 -7.68 -8.30 16.01
CA LYS A 125 -7.09 -9.64 16.00
C LYS A 125 -5.75 -9.73 16.73
N ILE A 126 -5.09 -8.60 16.95
CA ILE A 126 -3.81 -8.54 17.66
C ILE A 126 -3.83 -7.44 18.71
N ASN A 127 -2.95 -7.58 19.71
CA ASN A 127 -2.82 -6.66 20.84
C ASN A 127 -1.50 -5.88 20.81
N ALA A 128 -0.96 -5.60 19.63
CA ALA A 128 0.30 -4.86 19.47
C ALA A 128 0.29 -3.52 20.24
N HIS A 129 1.44 -3.01 20.68
CA HIS A 129 1.53 -1.67 21.27
C HIS A 129 1.05 -0.60 20.29
N ALA A 130 1.48 -0.71 19.04
CA ALA A 130 1.06 0.13 17.93
C ALA A 130 1.16 -0.65 16.61
N ILE A 131 0.25 -0.36 15.69
CA ILE A 131 0.34 -0.78 14.29
C ILE A 131 0.59 0.48 13.46
N LEU A 132 1.57 0.41 12.57
CA LEU A 132 1.92 1.48 11.64
C LEU A 132 1.80 0.97 10.21
N GLU A 133 1.41 1.85 9.30
CA GLU A 133 1.36 1.56 7.87
C GLU A 133 2.08 2.63 7.07
N THR A 134 2.88 2.20 6.10
CA THR A 134 3.47 3.10 5.10
C THR A 134 2.67 3.04 3.80
N ASP A 135 2.70 4.13 3.03
CA ASP A 135 1.99 4.26 1.75
C ASP A 135 2.66 3.45 0.63
N ILE A 136 3.98 3.51 0.54
CA ILE A 136 4.79 2.84 -0.47
C ILE A 136 6.01 2.14 0.14
N SER A 137 6.79 1.46 -0.71
CA SER A 137 8.06 0.86 -0.32
C SER A 137 9.16 1.94 -0.24
N PRO A 138 10.00 1.94 0.80
CA PRO A 138 11.14 2.86 0.94
C PRO A 138 12.22 2.61 -0.12
N TYR A 139 12.24 1.43 -0.74
CA TYR A 139 13.25 1.05 -1.73
C TYR A 139 12.61 0.60 -3.05
N ALA A 140 13.25 1.01 -4.15
CA ALA A 140 13.12 0.35 -5.45
C ALA A 140 14.22 -0.69 -5.55
N THR A 141 13.87 -1.98 -5.54
CA THR A 141 14.85 -3.06 -5.41
C THR A 141 14.45 -4.32 -6.16
N ARG A 142 15.45 -5.13 -6.53
CA ARG A 142 15.31 -6.51 -7.02
C ARG A 142 16.45 -7.36 -6.47
N ILE A 143 16.26 -8.68 -6.44
CA ILE A 143 17.35 -9.63 -6.23
C ILE A 143 17.89 -10.03 -7.61
N GLN A 144 19.21 -10.03 -7.78
CA GLN A 144 19.91 -10.42 -9.00
C GLN A 144 21.02 -11.41 -8.62
N GLY A 145 20.82 -12.70 -8.95
CA GLY A 145 21.66 -13.76 -8.40
C GLY A 145 21.59 -13.78 -6.88
N ASP A 146 22.74 -13.75 -6.22
CA ASP A 146 22.87 -13.75 -4.75
C ASP A 146 23.06 -12.33 -4.16
N THR A 147 22.75 -11.28 -4.94
CA THR A 147 22.88 -9.88 -4.50
C THR A 147 21.52 -9.17 -4.48
N VAL A 148 21.25 -8.41 -3.42
CA VAL A 148 20.15 -7.44 -3.42
C VAL A 148 20.59 -6.14 -4.10
N PHE A 149 19.95 -5.80 -5.22
CA PHE A 149 20.22 -4.56 -5.95
C PHE A 149 19.21 -3.49 -5.53
N VAL A 150 19.69 -2.43 -4.89
CA VAL A 150 18.91 -1.25 -4.48
C VAL A 150 19.05 -0.18 -5.56
N LYS A 151 18.07 -0.13 -6.47
CA LYS A 151 18.04 0.83 -7.59
C LYS A 151 17.86 2.28 -7.11
N GLY A 152 17.14 2.47 -6.01
CA GLY A 152 16.97 3.78 -5.41
C GLY A 152 16.28 3.74 -4.05
N CYS A 153 16.66 4.67 -3.19
CA CYS A 153 16.04 4.94 -1.91
C CYS A 153 15.09 6.15 -2.03
N LYS A 154 13.89 6.04 -1.48
CA LYS A 154 12.98 7.19 -1.40
C LYS A 154 13.57 8.24 -0.45
N LYS A 155 13.25 9.51 -0.69
CA LYS A 155 13.61 10.61 0.21
C LYS A 155 12.60 10.76 1.34
N THR A 156 11.33 10.60 1.02
CA THR A 156 10.21 10.72 1.94
C THR A 156 9.32 9.49 1.91
N LEU A 157 8.66 9.20 3.03
CA LEU A 157 7.69 8.11 3.15
C LEU A 157 6.53 8.54 4.04
N SER A 158 5.29 8.37 3.59
CA SER A 158 4.13 8.68 4.43
C SER A 158 3.84 7.52 5.37
N ILE A 159 3.50 7.83 6.61
CA ILE A 159 3.27 6.83 7.65
C ILE A 159 2.19 7.29 8.63
N TRP A 160 1.42 6.35 9.16
CA TRP A 160 0.48 6.58 10.24
C TRP A 160 0.61 5.48 11.28
N ALA A 161 0.21 5.77 12.52
CA ALA A 161 0.26 4.87 13.67
C ALA A 161 -1.01 4.93 14.50
N GLU A 162 -1.48 3.77 14.99
CA GLU A 162 -2.53 3.70 16.01
C GLU A 162 -2.41 2.40 16.81
N PRO A 163 -2.66 2.43 18.13
CA PRO A 163 -2.86 1.21 18.90
C PRO A 163 -4.07 0.40 18.38
N PRO A 164 -3.98 -0.93 18.26
CA PRO A 164 -5.14 -1.79 18.00
C PRO A 164 -6.08 -1.84 19.21
N ASN A 165 -7.32 -2.26 18.99
CA ASN A 165 -8.39 -2.37 20.00
C ASN A 165 -8.81 -1.06 20.69
N THR A 166 -8.48 0.09 20.12
CA THR A 166 -8.86 1.40 20.66
C THR A 166 -10.36 1.65 20.54
N THR A 167 -11.13 1.15 21.49
CA THR A 167 -12.50 1.62 21.74
C THR A 167 -12.41 2.94 22.51
N GLN A 168 -12.45 4.05 21.78
CA GLN A 168 -12.89 5.38 22.22
C GLN A 168 -12.07 6.18 23.28
N VAL A 169 -11.09 5.62 24.01
CA VAL A 169 -10.43 6.40 25.11
C VAL A 169 -8.90 6.34 25.17
N GLU A 170 -8.23 5.37 24.54
CA GLU A 170 -6.78 5.16 24.71
C GLU A 170 -5.98 5.42 23.42
N ARG A 171 -6.12 6.62 22.83
CA ARG A 171 -5.04 7.10 21.95
C ARG A 171 -3.79 7.26 22.82
N LEU A 172 -2.62 7.01 22.23
CA LEU A 172 -1.36 7.32 22.91
C LEU A 172 -1.42 8.77 23.40
N ASP A 173 -1.01 9.00 24.65
CA ASP A 173 -0.85 10.36 25.10
C ASP A 173 0.20 11.06 24.21
N PRO A 174 0.13 12.39 24.02
CA PRO A 174 1.00 13.09 23.08
C PRO A 174 2.50 12.85 23.31
N GLN A 175 2.94 12.59 24.54
CA GLN A 175 4.35 12.33 24.84
C GLN A 175 4.75 10.90 24.45
N ALA A 176 3.90 9.92 24.76
CA ALA A 176 4.08 8.54 24.31
C ALA A 176 4.11 8.46 22.77
N GLU A 177 3.22 9.20 22.10
CA GLU A 177 3.19 9.29 20.65
C GLU A 177 4.49 9.87 20.08
N LEU A 178 4.97 11.01 20.61
CA LEU A 178 6.24 11.60 20.19
C LEU A 178 7.43 10.64 20.40
N GLY A 179 7.45 9.94 21.53
CA GLY A 179 8.49 8.94 21.83
C GLY A 179 8.45 7.74 20.87
N LEU A 180 7.25 7.28 20.49
CA LEU A 180 7.08 6.24 19.48
C LEU A 180 7.57 6.72 18.11
N ARG A 181 7.12 7.91 17.68
CA ARG A 181 7.50 8.51 16.39
C ARG A 181 9.02 8.63 16.26
N HIS A 182 9.69 9.15 17.29
CA HIS A 182 11.15 9.26 17.31
C HIS A 182 11.85 7.91 17.15
N LYS A 183 11.37 6.86 17.85
CA LYS A 183 11.94 5.51 17.72
C LYS A 183 11.72 4.91 16.34
N VAL A 184 10.55 5.14 15.74
CA VAL A 184 10.23 4.68 14.39
C VAL A 184 11.08 5.41 13.35
N GLU A 185 11.29 6.72 13.50
CA GLU A 185 12.17 7.51 12.62
C GLU A 185 13.60 6.98 12.62
N MET A 186 14.09 6.43 13.74
CA MET A 186 15.41 5.77 13.76
C MET A 186 15.49 4.51 12.90
N ILE A 187 14.37 3.84 12.60
CA ILE A 187 14.31 2.62 11.77
C ILE A 187 14.46 2.96 10.29
N PHE A 188 13.92 4.08 9.84
CA PHE A 188 13.95 4.48 8.44
C PHE A 188 15.14 5.37 8.11
N SER A 189 15.68 5.25 6.90
CA SER A 189 16.62 6.24 6.34
C SER A 189 15.88 7.39 5.64
N GLN A 190 14.60 7.19 5.33
CA GLN A 190 13.69 8.16 4.73
C GLN A 190 13.25 9.18 5.77
N LYS A 191 12.97 10.41 5.32
CA LYS A 191 12.19 11.36 6.12
C LYS A 191 10.73 10.89 6.17
N LEU A 192 10.24 10.59 7.36
CA LEU A 192 8.85 10.20 7.56
C LEU A 192 7.92 11.43 7.53
N VAL A 193 6.79 11.28 6.84
CA VAL A 193 5.69 12.25 6.82
C VAL A 193 4.52 11.62 7.57
N TRP A 194 4.26 12.10 8.78
CA TRP A 194 3.22 11.55 9.64
C TRP A 194 1.84 12.03 9.19
N CYS A 195 1.04 11.09 8.68
CA CYS A 195 -0.34 11.32 8.27
C CYS A 195 -1.29 11.41 9.47
N GLN A 196 -2.44 12.02 9.26
CA GLN A 196 -3.48 12.24 10.26
C GLN A 196 -4.25 10.96 10.59
N ASN A 197 -4.44 10.09 9.61
CA ASN A 197 -5.22 8.86 9.74
C ASN A 197 -4.83 7.84 8.64
N LEU A 198 -5.39 6.64 8.72
CA LEU A 198 -5.09 5.57 7.77
C LEU A 198 -5.58 5.87 6.35
N LEU A 199 -6.68 6.61 6.18
CA LEU A 199 -7.19 6.97 4.86
C LEU A 199 -6.17 7.79 4.08
N GLU A 200 -5.51 8.74 4.75
CA GLU A 200 -4.48 9.56 4.13
C GLU A 200 -3.28 8.71 3.66
N VAL A 201 -2.83 7.73 4.46
CA VAL A 201 -1.76 6.80 4.03
C VAL A 201 -2.21 5.96 2.84
N GLY A 202 -3.39 5.32 2.95
CA GLY A 202 -3.91 4.44 1.90
C GLY A 202 -4.16 5.16 0.59
N LEU A 203 -4.58 6.43 0.62
CA LEU A 203 -4.79 7.26 -0.57
C LEU A 203 -3.50 7.90 -1.09
N ASN A 204 -2.46 8.06 -0.26
CA ASN A 204 -1.13 8.52 -0.70
C ASN A 204 -0.38 7.45 -1.52
N ASN A 205 -0.77 6.18 -1.44
CA ASN A 205 -0.19 5.14 -2.29
C ASN A 205 -0.47 5.43 -3.78
N VAL A 206 0.55 5.85 -4.51
CA VAL A 206 0.44 6.21 -5.93
C VAL A 206 0.43 5.00 -6.88
N ASN A 207 0.76 3.80 -6.39
CA ASN A 207 0.94 2.63 -7.26
C ASN A 207 -0.33 2.26 -8.04
N PRO A 208 -1.53 2.19 -7.44
CA PRO A 208 -2.74 1.84 -8.19
C PRO A 208 -3.13 2.86 -9.26
N VAL A 209 -2.78 4.14 -9.06
CA VAL A 209 -3.00 5.21 -10.05
C VAL A 209 -2.19 4.93 -11.31
N VAL A 210 -0.96 4.45 -11.14
CA VAL A 210 0.02 4.28 -12.23
C VAL A 210 -0.08 2.90 -12.86
N HIS A 211 0.00 1.84 -12.05
CA HIS A 211 0.18 0.49 -12.54
C HIS A 211 -1.08 -0.08 -13.19
N CYS A 212 -2.25 0.13 -12.59
CA CYS A 212 -3.50 -0.47 -13.06
C CYS A 212 -3.88 0.00 -14.48
N PRO A 213 -3.94 1.32 -14.79
CA PRO A 213 -4.24 1.78 -16.15
C PRO A 213 -3.23 1.26 -17.17
N ALA A 214 -1.94 1.33 -16.85
CA ALA A 214 -0.88 0.92 -17.76
C ALA A 214 -0.89 -0.59 -18.02
N ALA A 215 -1.07 -1.42 -17.00
CA ALA A 215 -1.12 -2.86 -17.18
C ALA A 215 -2.35 -3.29 -18.00
N LEU A 216 -3.54 -2.75 -17.69
CA LEU A 216 -4.79 -3.13 -18.38
C LEU A 216 -4.82 -2.64 -19.83
N MET A 217 -4.46 -1.38 -20.07
CA MET A 217 -4.49 -0.81 -21.43
C MET A 217 -3.35 -1.33 -22.33
N ASN A 218 -2.36 -2.01 -21.76
CA ASN A 218 -1.31 -2.70 -22.50
C ASN A 218 -1.40 -4.23 -22.38
N ALA A 219 -2.54 -4.79 -21.98
CA ALA A 219 -2.71 -6.24 -21.77
C ALA A 219 -2.22 -7.09 -22.96
N GLY A 220 -2.72 -6.80 -24.17
CA GLY A 220 -2.29 -7.52 -25.37
C GLY A 220 -0.80 -7.33 -25.69
N TRP A 221 -0.21 -6.17 -25.37
CA TRP A 221 1.21 -5.93 -25.61
C TRP A 221 2.11 -6.68 -24.61
N ILE A 222 1.70 -6.72 -23.34
CA ILE A 222 2.33 -7.52 -22.29
C ILE A 222 2.35 -8.99 -22.69
N GLU A 223 1.21 -9.52 -23.14
CA GLU A 223 1.10 -10.93 -23.52
C GLU A 223 1.92 -11.30 -24.76
N ALA A 224 1.91 -10.42 -25.76
CA ALA A 224 2.62 -10.62 -27.03
C ALA A 224 4.15 -10.50 -26.89
N THR A 225 4.62 -9.58 -26.05
CA THR A 225 6.08 -9.30 -25.90
C THR A 225 6.70 -9.91 -24.66
N LYS A 226 5.90 -10.51 -23.77
CA LYS A 226 6.32 -10.92 -22.43
C LYS A 226 6.99 -9.78 -21.66
N GLY A 227 6.48 -8.56 -21.81
CA GLY A 227 6.97 -7.38 -21.11
C GLY A 227 8.25 -6.77 -21.71
N ASP A 228 8.64 -7.12 -22.94
CA ASP A 228 9.86 -6.58 -23.57
C ASP A 228 9.70 -5.13 -24.11
N PHE A 229 9.15 -4.24 -23.28
CA PHE A 229 9.01 -2.81 -23.57
C PHE A 229 9.20 -1.97 -22.30
N TYR A 230 9.47 -0.68 -22.45
CA TYR A 230 9.59 0.26 -21.33
C TYR A 230 8.21 0.61 -20.78
N PHE A 231 7.90 0.12 -19.58
CA PHE A 231 6.59 0.29 -18.95
C PHE A 231 6.10 1.75 -18.92
N TYR A 232 7.01 2.69 -18.69
CA TYR A 232 6.70 4.12 -18.64
C TYR A 232 6.77 4.75 -20.03
N ALA A 233 7.96 4.88 -20.64
CA ALA A 233 8.11 5.61 -21.90
C ALA A 233 7.29 5.06 -23.08
N GLN A 234 7.03 3.76 -23.09
CA GLN A 234 6.29 3.10 -24.16
C GLN A 234 4.87 2.71 -23.73
N GLY A 235 4.69 2.21 -22.49
CA GLY A 235 3.38 1.79 -21.99
C GLY A 235 2.43 2.94 -21.64
N MET A 236 2.95 4.13 -21.33
CA MET A 236 2.14 5.30 -20.97
C MET A 236 1.94 6.23 -22.17
N SER A 237 1.21 5.77 -23.19
CA SER A 237 0.81 6.65 -24.29
C SER A 237 -0.06 7.82 -23.79
N PRO A 238 -0.25 8.91 -24.57
CA PRO A 238 -1.10 10.02 -24.14
C PRO A 238 -2.51 9.60 -23.71
N ALA A 239 -3.08 8.56 -24.32
CA ALA A 239 -4.39 8.05 -23.93
C ALA A 239 -4.36 7.32 -22.59
N VAL A 240 -3.33 6.49 -22.35
CA VAL A 240 -3.13 5.79 -21.07
C VAL A 240 -2.90 6.80 -19.95
N SER A 241 -2.06 7.82 -20.18
CA SER A 241 -1.83 8.88 -19.18
C SER A 241 -3.08 9.68 -18.85
N ARG A 242 -3.99 9.94 -19.81
CA ARG A 242 -5.29 10.58 -19.50
C ARG A 242 -6.16 9.71 -18.58
N VAL A 243 -6.12 8.38 -18.73
CA VAL A 243 -6.81 7.46 -17.81
C VAL A 243 -6.15 7.48 -16.44
N THR A 244 -4.82 7.43 -16.37
CA THR A 244 -4.04 7.59 -15.13
C THR A 244 -4.42 8.88 -14.38
N GLU A 245 -4.44 10.03 -15.06
CA GLU A 245 -4.83 11.31 -14.47
C GLU A 245 -6.31 11.36 -14.06
N LYS A 246 -7.18 10.63 -14.76
CA LYS A 246 -8.60 10.54 -14.40
C LYS A 246 -8.81 9.69 -13.14
N VAL A 247 -8.09 8.58 -13.00
CA VAL A 247 -8.04 7.80 -11.76
C VAL A 247 -7.54 8.67 -10.61
N ASP A 248 -6.49 9.45 -10.86
CA ASP A 248 -5.94 10.37 -9.86
C ASP A 248 -6.97 11.42 -9.40
N LYS A 249 -7.72 12.00 -10.34
CA LYS A 249 -8.81 12.94 -10.01
C LYS A 249 -9.91 12.30 -9.15
N GLU A 250 -10.25 11.04 -9.41
CA GLU A 250 -11.22 10.31 -8.58
C GLU A 250 -10.66 10.02 -7.18
N ARG A 251 -9.38 9.61 -7.08
CA ARG A 251 -8.66 9.46 -5.80
C ARG A 251 -8.64 10.75 -4.98
N LEU A 252 -8.32 11.89 -5.62
CA LEU A 252 -8.35 13.21 -4.98
C LEU A 252 -9.76 13.58 -4.53
N ALA A 253 -10.80 13.36 -5.36
CA ALA A 253 -12.18 13.63 -4.97
C ALA A 253 -12.63 12.81 -3.74
N ILE A 254 -12.22 11.53 -3.67
CA ILE A 254 -12.46 10.69 -2.50
C ILE A 254 -11.76 11.29 -1.27
N SER A 255 -10.48 11.67 -1.40
CA SER A 255 -9.73 12.34 -0.34
C SER A 255 -10.42 13.58 0.22
N HIS A 256 -10.80 14.52 -0.67
CA HIS A 256 -11.50 15.74 -0.27
C HIS A 256 -12.84 15.44 0.41
N ALA A 257 -13.55 14.41 -0.05
CA ALA A 257 -14.80 14.01 0.59
C ALA A 257 -14.60 13.54 2.04
N TYR A 258 -13.41 13.04 2.42
CA TYR A 258 -13.03 12.75 3.81
C TYR A 258 -12.32 13.92 4.52
N GLY A 259 -12.25 15.10 3.91
CA GLY A 259 -11.58 16.27 4.48
C GLY A 259 -10.05 16.20 4.44
N LEU A 260 -9.50 15.39 3.53
CA LEU A 260 -8.06 15.19 3.38
C LEU A 260 -7.55 15.84 2.10
N GLU A 261 -6.38 16.48 2.20
CA GLU A 261 -5.64 17.04 1.08
C GLU A 261 -4.42 16.17 0.79
N ILE A 262 -4.40 15.50 -0.37
CA ILE A 262 -3.27 14.66 -0.80
C ILE A 262 -2.67 15.17 -2.11
N THR A 263 -1.43 14.75 -2.37
CA THR A 263 -0.67 15.30 -3.50
C THR A 263 -1.13 14.69 -4.83
N PRO A 264 -1.43 15.49 -5.87
CA PRO A 264 -1.71 14.98 -7.22
C PRO A 264 -0.54 14.21 -7.82
N ILE A 265 -0.81 13.25 -8.70
CA ILE A 265 0.21 12.30 -9.18
C ILE A 265 1.40 12.97 -9.86
N THR A 266 1.19 13.95 -10.75
CA THR A 266 2.28 14.63 -11.46
C THR A 266 3.13 15.47 -10.50
N THR A 267 2.49 16.16 -9.55
CA THR A 267 3.18 16.91 -8.50
C THR A 267 4.03 15.98 -7.63
N TYR A 268 3.48 14.84 -7.24
CA TYR A 268 4.20 13.81 -6.49
C TYR A 268 5.43 13.33 -7.27
N MET A 269 5.29 13.09 -8.57
CA MET A 269 6.41 12.67 -9.42
C MET A 269 7.51 13.74 -9.53
N ASN A 270 7.16 15.01 -9.71
CA ASN A 270 8.14 16.12 -9.71
C ASN A 270 8.89 16.22 -8.36
N GLN A 271 8.16 16.14 -7.24
CA GLN A 271 8.77 16.22 -5.91
C GLN A 271 9.77 15.08 -5.63
N ASN A 272 9.49 13.87 -6.13
CA ASN A 272 10.28 12.68 -5.83
C ASN A 272 11.35 12.34 -6.87
N TYR A 273 11.19 12.80 -8.12
CA TYR A 273 12.05 12.42 -9.24
C TYR A 273 12.49 13.62 -10.10
N ASN A 274 12.61 14.80 -9.48
CA ASN A 274 13.07 16.00 -10.17
C ASN A 274 14.39 15.75 -10.91
N ASN A 275 14.34 15.91 -12.23
CA ASN A 275 15.50 15.95 -13.12
C ASN A 275 15.75 17.42 -13.52
N ASP A 276 16.55 17.67 -14.56
CA ASP A 276 16.91 19.00 -15.06
C ASP A 276 15.71 19.88 -15.51
N ARG A 277 14.47 19.39 -15.38
CA ARG A 277 13.23 20.12 -15.65
C ARG A 277 12.06 19.56 -14.84
N GLU A 278 11.01 20.38 -14.70
CA GLU A 278 9.70 19.98 -14.20
C GLU A 278 8.84 19.38 -15.32
N TYR A 279 8.03 18.37 -15.00
CA TYR A 279 7.11 17.72 -15.94
C TYR A 279 5.72 18.37 -15.90
N THR A 280 5.12 18.61 -17.06
CA THR A 280 3.84 19.34 -17.19
C THR A 280 2.61 18.46 -16.94
N ASP A 281 2.70 17.19 -17.32
CA ASP A 281 1.62 16.21 -17.18
C ASP A 281 2.21 14.80 -16.98
N TYR A 282 1.35 13.80 -16.79
CA TYR A 282 1.83 12.45 -16.50
C TYR A 282 2.50 11.78 -17.71
N HIS A 283 2.09 12.09 -18.94
CA HIS A 283 2.72 11.55 -20.14
C HIS A 283 4.14 12.10 -20.33
N ASP A 284 4.30 13.41 -20.10
CA ASP A 284 5.59 14.09 -20.12
C ASP A 284 6.56 13.48 -19.09
N PHE A 285 6.07 13.22 -17.87
CA PHE A 285 6.84 12.47 -16.86
C PHE A 285 7.19 11.06 -17.33
N ALA A 286 6.21 10.27 -17.78
CA ALA A 286 6.41 8.86 -18.10
C ALA A 286 7.39 8.67 -19.28
N SER A 287 7.35 9.55 -20.28
CA SER A 287 8.27 9.57 -21.41
C SER A 287 9.65 10.13 -21.04
N GLY A 288 9.71 11.17 -20.21
CA GLY A 288 10.94 11.89 -19.90
C GLY A 288 11.71 11.41 -18.68
N SER A 289 11.16 10.52 -17.85
CA SER A 289 11.84 10.09 -16.61
C SER A 289 12.97 9.11 -16.88
N VAL A 290 14.21 9.53 -16.64
CA VAL A 290 15.40 8.69 -16.85
C VAL A 290 15.37 7.47 -15.94
N VAL A 291 15.10 7.64 -14.64
CA VAL A 291 15.10 6.54 -13.64
C VAL A 291 14.10 5.45 -13.98
N HIS A 292 12.90 5.82 -14.41
CA HIS A 292 11.83 4.87 -14.74
C HIS A 292 12.09 4.15 -16.06
N ASN A 293 12.86 4.78 -16.96
CA ASN A 293 13.22 4.23 -18.27
C ASN A 293 14.65 3.66 -18.36
N LYS A 294 15.35 3.47 -17.23
CA LYS A 294 16.64 2.76 -17.20
C LYS A 294 16.55 1.29 -17.65
N THR A 295 15.39 0.66 -17.48
CA THR A 295 15.18 -0.77 -17.71
C THR A 295 13.77 -1.01 -18.19
N LYS A 296 13.58 -2.03 -19.03
CA LYS A 296 12.27 -2.57 -19.41
C LYS A 296 11.61 -3.30 -18.23
N SER A 297 11.04 -2.55 -17.30
CA SER A 297 10.42 -3.06 -16.05
C SER A 297 8.93 -3.39 -16.20
N SER A 298 8.48 -3.73 -17.41
CA SER A 298 7.10 -4.17 -17.63
C SER A 298 6.90 -5.59 -17.10
N PRO A 299 5.68 -5.93 -16.63
CA PRO A 299 5.39 -7.29 -16.20
C PRO A 299 5.39 -8.23 -17.41
N THR A 300 5.76 -9.49 -17.19
CA THR A 300 5.81 -10.52 -18.25
C THR A 300 4.46 -11.21 -18.48
N SER A 301 3.51 -10.99 -17.56
CA SER A 301 2.13 -11.48 -17.62
C SER A 301 1.21 -10.57 -16.81
N LEU A 302 -0.10 -10.73 -16.97
CA LEU A 302 -1.12 -9.99 -16.21
C LEU A 302 -1.37 -10.60 -14.83
N ASN A 303 -0.88 -11.83 -14.58
CA ASN A 303 -0.77 -12.41 -13.24
C ASN A 303 0.44 -11.79 -12.50
N HIS A 304 0.32 -10.49 -12.19
CA HIS A 304 1.38 -9.70 -11.58
C HIS A 304 0.77 -8.79 -10.52
N ARG A 305 1.58 -8.41 -9.52
CA ARG A 305 1.15 -7.53 -8.41
C ARG A 305 0.55 -6.19 -8.85
N TYR A 306 0.93 -5.70 -10.03
CA TYR A 306 0.35 -4.49 -10.63
C TYR A 306 -1.17 -4.58 -10.84
N LEU A 307 -1.72 -5.79 -10.97
CA LEU A 307 -3.16 -6.01 -10.94
C LEU A 307 -3.56 -6.66 -9.62
N LEU A 308 -2.96 -7.80 -9.27
CA LEU A 308 -3.37 -8.58 -8.10
C LEU A 308 -3.32 -7.76 -6.80
N GLU A 309 -2.27 -6.99 -6.57
CA GLU A 309 -2.10 -6.25 -5.33
C GLU A 309 -2.77 -4.87 -5.41
N ASP A 310 -2.45 -4.09 -6.45
CA ASP A 310 -2.91 -2.71 -6.57
C ASP A 310 -4.43 -2.60 -6.77
N VAL A 311 -5.09 -3.60 -7.36
CA VAL A 311 -6.55 -3.63 -7.48
C VAL A 311 -7.20 -4.08 -6.16
N LEU A 312 -6.76 -5.22 -5.59
CA LEU A 312 -7.39 -5.79 -4.38
C LEU A 312 -7.28 -4.89 -3.16
N TYR A 313 -6.11 -4.27 -2.98
CA TYR A 313 -5.77 -3.56 -1.75
C TYR A 313 -5.65 -2.04 -1.96
N GLY A 314 -5.76 -1.57 -3.21
CA GLY A 314 -5.80 -0.16 -3.59
C GLY A 314 -7.14 0.26 -4.17
N LEU A 315 -7.41 -0.09 -5.43
CA LEU A 315 -8.61 0.41 -6.15
C LEU A 315 -9.93 -0.02 -5.50
N VAL A 316 -10.05 -1.28 -5.05
CA VAL A 316 -11.28 -1.78 -4.39
C VAL A 316 -11.61 -1.00 -3.12
N PRO A 317 -10.71 -0.88 -2.12
CA PRO A 317 -11.02 -0.08 -0.93
C PRO A 317 -11.27 1.39 -1.27
N TRP A 318 -10.54 1.99 -2.21
CA TRP A 318 -10.80 3.37 -2.63
C TRP A 318 -12.20 3.54 -3.25
N TYR A 319 -12.62 2.59 -4.09
CA TYR A 319 -13.96 2.60 -4.68
C TYR A 319 -15.04 2.56 -3.59
N GLU A 320 -14.94 1.65 -2.63
CA GLU A 320 -15.92 1.54 -1.54
C GLU A 320 -15.94 2.81 -0.66
N LEU A 321 -14.78 3.39 -0.38
CA LEU A 321 -14.67 4.67 0.31
C LEU A 321 -15.38 5.79 -0.45
N GLY A 322 -15.25 5.83 -1.78
CA GLY A 322 -15.96 6.77 -2.64
C GLY A 322 -17.48 6.58 -2.61
N VAL A 323 -17.95 5.33 -2.69
CA VAL A 323 -19.39 5.00 -2.60
C VAL A 323 -19.98 5.48 -1.28
N LYS A 324 -19.26 5.34 -0.16
CA LYS A 324 -19.68 5.87 1.16
C LYS A 324 -19.83 7.39 1.19
N CYS A 325 -19.16 8.10 0.30
CA CYS A 325 -19.26 9.55 0.12
C CYS A 325 -20.24 9.96 -0.99
N GLY A 326 -20.98 9.03 -1.59
CA GLY A 326 -21.85 9.30 -2.75
C GLY A 326 -21.09 9.58 -4.05
N LEU A 327 -19.81 9.21 -4.14
CA LEU A 327 -18.99 9.34 -5.34
C LEU A 327 -19.03 8.05 -6.15
N ALA A 328 -19.37 8.15 -7.44
CA ALA A 328 -19.51 6.99 -8.32
C ALA A 328 -18.18 6.41 -8.82
N SER A 329 -17.09 7.20 -8.80
CA SER A 329 -15.73 6.85 -9.26
C SER A 329 -15.69 5.90 -10.48
N PRO A 330 -16.30 6.31 -11.62
CA PRO A 330 -16.55 5.42 -12.75
C PRO A 330 -15.27 4.86 -13.39
N THR A 331 -14.17 5.61 -13.36
CA THR A 331 -12.91 5.16 -13.97
C THR A 331 -12.23 4.11 -13.11
N ILE A 332 -12.17 4.33 -11.80
CA ILE A 332 -11.70 3.33 -10.83
C ILE A 332 -12.53 2.05 -10.95
N ARG A 333 -13.87 2.18 -10.96
CA ARG A 333 -14.77 1.03 -11.11
C ARG A 333 -14.52 0.26 -12.41
N ALA A 334 -14.43 0.96 -13.53
CA ALA A 334 -14.18 0.34 -14.82
C ALA A 334 -12.84 -0.43 -14.86
N LEU A 335 -11.80 0.09 -14.22
CA LEU A 335 -10.52 -0.61 -14.13
C LEU A 335 -10.62 -1.88 -13.29
N ILE A 336 -11.39 -1.88 -12.18
CA ILE A 336 -11.62 -3.08 -11.38
C ILE A 336 -12.39 -4.13 -12.20
N GLU A 337 -13.46 -3.73 -12.89
CA GLU A 337 -14.25 -4.62 -13.74
C GLU A 337 -13.43 -5.19 -14.91
N MET A 338 -12.62 -4.36 -15.58
CA MET A 338 -11.71 -4.83 -16.63
C MET A 338 -10.63 -5.76 -16.09
N ALA A 339 -10.06 -5.46 -14.93
CA ALA A 339 -9.09 -6.35 -14.29
C ALA A 339 -9.72 -7.72 -14.05
N ALA A 340 -10.96 -7.78 -13.56
CA ALA A 340 -11.66 -9.03 -13.31
C ALA A 340 -11.85 -9.87 -14.59
N VAL A 341 -12.21 -9.22 -15.70
CA VAL A 341 -12.34 -9.89 -17.00
C VAL A 341 -10.99 -10.42 -17.49
N VAL A 342 -9.94 -9.60 -17.39
CA VAL A 342 -8.61 -9.92 -17.93
C VAL A 342 -7.92 -11.02 -17.13
N SER A 343 -8.06 -11.05 -15.80
CA SER A 343 -7.42 -12.04 -14.95
C SER A 343 -8.32 -13.25 -14.64
N GLY A 344 -9.62 -13.17 -14.92
CA GLY A 344 -10.60 -14.18 -14.53
C GLY A 344 -10.82 -14.27 -13.01
N PHE A 345 -10.58 -13.16 -12.29
CA PHE A 345 -10.60 -13.11 -10.83
C PHE A 345 -11.52 -12.00 -10.32
N ASP A 346 -12.46 -12.32 -9.44
CA ASP A 346 -13.37 -11.31 -8.88
C ASP A 346 -12.67 -10.51 -7.76
N TYR A 347 -12.30 -9.28 -8.09
CA TYR A 347 -11.65 -8.36 -7.17
C TYR A 347 -12.59 -7.76 -6.12
N PHE A 348 -13.89 -7.64 -6.39
CA PHE A 348 -14.85 -7.15 -5.40
C PHE A 348 -15.15 -8.21 -4.34
N GLU A 349 -15.13 -9.49 -4.73
CA GLU A 349 -15.33 -10.60 -3.80
C GLU A 349 -14.12 -10.80 -2.87
N HIS A 350 -12.91 -10.75 -3.41
CA HIS A 350 -11.67 -11.11 -2.68
C HIS A 350 -10.86 -9.91 -2.19
N GLY A 351 -11.22 -8.68 -2.60
CA GLY A 351 -10.52 -7.47 -2.24
C GLY A 351 -10.67 -7.08 -0.78
N ARG A 352 -9.87 -6.12 -0.34
CA ARG A 352 -9.99 -5.55 1.00
C ARG A 352 -11.17 -4.60 1.03
N THR A 353 -12.31 -5.10 1.48
CA THR A 353 -13.58 -4.37 1.54
C THR A 353 -13.86 -3.85 2.94
N LEU A 354 -14.66 -2.79 3.04
CA LEU A 354 -15.27 -2.33 4.28
C LEU A 354 -16.12 -3.43 4.89
N LYS A 355 -16.82 -4.23 4.07
CA LYS A 355 -17.60 -5.38 4.54
C LYS A 355 -16.73 -6.41 5.26
N SER A 356 -15.61 -6.84 4.66
CA SER A 356 -14.69 -7.79 5.30
C SER A 356 -14.04 -7.23 6.57
N ALA A 357 -13.97 -5.90 6.68
CA ALA A 357 -13.47 -5.18 7.85
C ALA A 357 -14.55 -4.87 8.92
N GLY A 358 -15.79 -5.35 8.75
CA GLY A 358 -16.91 -5.11 9.68
C GLY A 358 -17.51 -3.70 9.60
N LEU A 359 -17.30 -2.99 8.49
CA LEU A 359 -17.73 -1.61 8.24
C LEU A 359 -18.68 -1.51 7.03
N GLY A 360 -19.26 -2.63 6.58
CA GLY A 360 -20.13 -2.68 5.39
C GLY A 360 -21.32 -1.71 5.46
N ASP A 361 -21.96 -1.61 6.62
CA ASP A 361 -23.10 -0.72 6.87
C ASP A 361 -22.71 0.61 7.54
N ALA A 362 -21.42 0.82 7.79
CA ALA A 362 -20.93 2.01 8.47
C ALA A 362 -21.16 3.27 7.63
N THR A 363 -21.45 4.39 8.29
CA THR A 363 -21.45 5.71 7.63
C THR A 363 -20.02 6.15 7.32
N LYS A 364 -19.86 7.17 6.47
CA LYS A 364 -18.57 7.82 6.20
C LYS A 364 -17.85 8.21 7.50
N GLU A 365 -18.56 8.79 8.46
CA GLU A 365 -18.01 9.26 9.72
C GLU A 365 -17.54 8.09 10.59
N GLN A 366 -18.32 7.00 10.61
CA GLN A 366 -17.93 5.78 11.33
C GLN A 366 -16.71 5.10 10.69
N VAL A 367 -16.60 5.10 9.36
CA VAL A 367 -15.41 4.62 8.64
C VAL A 367 -14.21 5.49 8.98
N LEU A 368 -14.33 6.82 8.87
CA LEU A 368 -13.27 7.77 9.21
C LEU A 368 -12.79 7.56 10.65
N HIS A 369 -13.72 7.44 11.60
CA HIS A 369 -13.42 7.18 13.00
C HIS A 369 -12.67 5.86 13.21
N ALA A 370 -13.13 4.76 12.59
CA ALA A 370 -12.49 3.45 12.66
C ALA A 370 -11.06 3.43 12.08
N LEU A 371 -10.72 4.46 11.30
CA LEU A 371 -9.45 4.61 10.58
C LEU A 371 -8.54 5.68 11.18
N GLY A 372 -8.79 6.13 12.41
CA GLY A 372 -7.96 7.11 13.12
C GLY A 372 -8.37 8.57 12.93
N GLY A 373 -9.47 8.83 12.23
CA GLY A 373 -10.03 10.18 12.09
C GLY A 373 -10.49 10.78 13.42
N PRO A 374 -10.78 12.10 13.47
CA PRO A 374 -11.15 12.77 14.70
C PRO A 374 -12.44 12.20 15.32
N VAL A 375 -12.49 12.20 16.65
CA VAL A 375 -13.71 11.88 17.40
C VAL A 375 -14.53 13.15 17.55
N ASP A 376 -15.43 13.43 16.61
CA ASP A 376 -16.40 14.51 16.82
C ASP A 376 -17.32 14.13 18.00
N LYS A 377 -17.30 14.94 19.06
CA LYS A 377 -18.18 14.79 20.25
C LYS A 377 -19.60 15.31 20.02
N THR A 378 -19.97 15.64 18.78
CA THR A 378 -21.27 16.23 18.48
C THR A 378 -22.24 15.12 18.05
N PRO A 379 -23.35 14.90 18.76
CA PRO A 379 -24.37 13.96 18.29
C PRO A 379 -24.92 14.51 16.97
N SER A 380 -24.81 13.72 15.91
CA SER A 380 -25.51 14.00 14.66
C SER A 380 -27.01 14.03 14.98
N SER A 381 -27.58 15.22 15.14
CA SER A 381 -29.02 15.39 15.07
C SER A 381 -29.41 15.06 13.63
N HIS A 382 -29.86 13.83 13.42
CA HIS A 382 -30.57 13.48 12.20
C HIS A 382 -31.85 14.31 12.17
N ALA A 383 -31.82 15.46 11.51
CA ALA A 383 -33.04 16.04 10.98
C ALA A 383 -33.58 15.04 9.94
N PRO A 384 -34.84 14.58 10.05
CA PRO A 384 -35.46 13.81 8.99
C PRO A 384 -35.44 14.65 7.71
N LEU A 385 -34.92 14.09 6.62
CA LEU A 385 -35.06 14.68 5.30
C LEU A 385 -36.57 14.85 5.00
N PRO A 386 -37.02 15.99 4.47
CA PRO A 386 -38.41 16.14 4.06
C PRO A 386 -38.71 15.16 2.93
N GLU A 387 -39.81 14.42 3.06
CA GLU A 387 -40.33 13.55 2.00
C GLU A 387 -40.52 14.37 0.71
N SER A 388 -39.86 13.93 -0.37
CA SER A 388 -40.12 14.46 -1.71
C SER A 388 -41.38 13.79 -2.28
N PRO A 389 -42.34 14.55 -2.83
CA PRO A 389 -43.60 14.00 -3.31
C PRO A 389 -43.44 13.49 -4.75
N ILE A 390 -43.13 12.21 -4.91
CA ILE A 390 -43.32 11.53 -6.21
C ILE A 390 -44.12 10.26 -5.98
N GLY A 391 -45.44 10.39 -6.12
CA GLY A 391 -46.35 9.26 -6.18
C GLY A 391 -46.17 8.50 -7.48
N ASN A 392 -45.75 7.24 -7.39
CA ASN A 392 -45.83 6.30 -8.51
C ASN A 392 -47.23 5.65 -8.54
N LYS A 393 -48.08 6.15 -9.43
CA LYS A 393 -49.12 5.31 -10.06
C LYS A 393 -48.50 4.73 -11.34
N MET A 394 -48.23 3.43 -11.32
CA MET A 394 -47.99 2.65 -12.54
C MET A 394 -49.33 2.44 -13.25
N GLU A 395 -49.48 3.00 -14.45
CA GLU A 395 -50.45 2.53 -15.44
C GLU A 395 -49.73 1.66 -16.48
N LEU A 396 -50.28 0.46 -16.68
CA LEU A 396 -49.91 -0.55 -17.66
C LEU A 396 -50.53 -0.22 -19.02
N HIS A 397 -49.73 -0.15 -20.09
CA HIS A 397 -50.11 -0.32 -21.52
C HIS A 397 -48.80 -0.28 -22.34
N THR A 398 -48.49 -1.03 -23.41
CA THR A 398 -48.99 -2.16 -24.21
C THR A 398 -47.79 -2.56 -25.12
N PRO A 399 -47.59 -3.83 -25.56
CA PRO A 399 -46.31 -4.27 -26.14
C PRO A 399 -46.14 -3.93 -27.63
N LEU A 400 -44.92 -3.54 -28.03
CA LEU A 400 -44.54 -3.31 -29.44
C LEU A 400 -43.71 -4.48 -30.01
N GLN A 401 -44.37 -5.13 -30.95
CA GLN A 401 -44.00 -6.04 -32.04
C GLN A 401 -42.52 -6.38 -32.35
N THR A 402 -42.35 -7.68 -32.60
CA THR A 402 -41.30 -8.36 -33.36
C THR A 402 -41.22 -7.97 -34.85
N ALA A 403 -39.99 -7.90 -35.40
CA ALA A 403 -39.52 -8.21 -36.77
C ALA A 403 -38.30 -7.30 -37.10
N ARG A 404 -37.22 -7.68 -37.80
CA ARG A 404 -36.91 -8.78 -38.73
C ARG A 404 -35.38 -8.82 -38.95
N VAL A 405 -34.90 -10.01 -39.30
CA VAL A 405 -33.57 -10.33 -39.84
C VAL A 405 -33.52 -10.02 -41.35
N GLY A 406 -32.34 -9.63 -41.86
CA GLY A 406 -31.94 -9.68 -43.27
C GLY A 406 -30.85 -8.64 -43.56
N ALA A 407 -29.71 -8.92 -44.20
CA ALA A 407 -29.16 -10.13 -44.82
C ALA A 407 -27.63 -10.09 -44.70
#